data_AF-A0AAF0EMW6-F1
#
_entry.id   AF-A0AAF0EMW6-F1
#
_cell.length_a   1.000
_cell.length_b   1.000
_cell.length_c   1.000
_cell.angle_alpha   90.00
_cell.angle_beta   90.00
_cell.angle_gamma   90.00
#
_symmetry.space_group_name_H-M   'P 1'
#
loop_
_entity.id
_entity.type
_entity.pdbx_description
1 polymer ?
#
loop_
_entity_poly.entity_id
_entity_poly.type
_entity_poly.pdbx_seq_one_letter_code
_entity_poly.pdbx_strand_id
1 'polypeptide(L)'
;MEAGRQAVRNVRAGQVEAGGAAATAGGKAGSPSDALTRAHRMTLDEARLILNLKGDVSLAANRHGVKDEVRKELVEHYERLFEINAPPAPKGKEGGGRGSFYVQSKVVRARERIEEEWKLLTQAAEQHQASS
;
A
#
# COMPACT_ATOMS: atom_id res chain seq x y z
N MET A 1 19.10 -1.78 -19.79
CA MET A 1 17.87 -2.00 -18.97
C MET A 1 18.11 -1.89 -17.45
N GLU A 2 19.34 -1.64 -16.98
CA GLU A 2 19.67 -1.74 -15.54
C GLU A 2 19.33 -0.48 -14.72
N ALA A 3 19.28 0.69 -15.35
CA ALA A 3 19.11 1.98 -14.67
C ALA A 3 17.67 2.23 -14.18
N GLY A 4 16.63 1.85 -14.95
CA GLY A 4 15.24 1.92 -14.49
C GLY A 4 14.94 1.00 -13.31
N ARG A 5 15.64 -0.14 -13.22
CA ARG A 5 15.60 -1.01 -12.04
C ARG A 5 16.24 -0.34 -10.84
N GLN A 6 17.24 0.51 -11.04
CA GLN A 6 17.89 1.25 -9.96
C GLN A 6 16.99 2.35 -9.38
N ALA A 7 16.24 3.08 -10.20
CA ALA A 7 15.28 4.09 -9.71
C ALA A 7 14.19 3.47 -8.82
N VAL A 8 13.61 2.36 -9.28
CA VAL A 8 12.63 1.57 -8.50
C VAL A 8 13.26 1.02 -7.22
N ARG A 9 14.51 0.52 -7.27
CA ARG A 9 15.24 0.08 -6.07
C ARG A 9 15.46 1.22 -5.07
N ASN A 10 15.77 2.43 -5.54
CA ASN A 10 15.97 3.59 -4.65
C ASN A 10 14.67 4.01 -3.95
N VAL A 11 13.52 3.88 -4.62
CA VAL A 11 12.20 4.09 -3.99
C VAL A 11 11.94 3.07 -2.87
N ARG A 12 12.40 1.84 -3.06
CA ARG A 12 12.24 0.72 -2.12
C ARG A 12 13.36 0.61 -1.08
N ALA A 13 14.45 1.36 -1.22
CA ALA A 13 15.63 1.30 -0.36
C ALA A 13 15.33 1.92 1.00
N GLY A 14 14.59 1.18 1.82
CA GLY A 14 14.05 1.62 3.12
C GLY A 14 13.05 0.64 3.74
N GLN A 15 12.59 -0.36 2.96
CA GLN A 15 11.65 -1.41 3.42
C GLN A 15 12.21 -2.37 4.50
N VAL A 16 13.33 -2.06 5.13
CA VAL A 16 14.00 -2.96 6.08
C VAL A 16 13.24 -2.96 7.42
N GLU A 17 12.52 -4.05 7.68
CA GLU A 17 12.09 -4.58 8.99
C GLU A 17 11.54 -3.54 9.99
N ALA A 18 10.28 -3.14 9.82
CA ALA A 18 9.52 -2.44 10.87
C ALA A 18 8.97 -3.41 11.94
N GLY A 19 9.82 -4.35 12.40
CA GLY A 19 9.48 -5.36 13.41
C GLY A 19 9.62 -4.90 14.87
N GLY A 20 9.92 -3.63 15.12
CA GLY A 20 10.15 -3.12 16.47
C GLY A 20 9.71 -1.68 16.63
N ALA A 21 9.01 -1.41 17.73
CA ALA A 21 8.70 -0.07 18.19
C ALA A 21 9.95 0.84 18.12
N ALA A 22 9.77 2.04 17.58
CA ALA A 22 10.80 3.08 17.39
C ALA A 22 11.78 2.87 16.21
N ALA A 23 11.30 3.12 14.99
CA ALA A 23 12.17 3.66 13.95
C ALA A 23 12.49 5.13 14.33
N THR A 24 13.62 5.28 15.02
CA THR A 24 14.18 6.54 15.49
C THR A 24 14.38 7.52 14.34
N ALA A 25 14.04 8.78 14.60
CA ALA A 25 14.42 9.91 13.79
C ALA A 25 15.96 9.95 13.67
N GLY A 26 16.49 9.71 12.46
CA GLY A 26 17.92 9.61 12.25
C GLY A 26 18.36 9.76 10.79
N GLY A 27 18.37 11.01 10.29
CA GLY A 27 19.45 11.54 9.45
C GLY A 27 19.76 10.98 8.05
N LYS A 28 19.08 9.95 7.54
CA LYS A 28 19.11 9.59 6.11
C LYS A 28 17.78 9.98 5.50
N ALA A 29 17.79 10.66 4.35
CA ALA A 29 16.57 10.92 3.60
C ALA A 29 15.85 9.58 3.38
N GLY A 30 14.80 9.34 4.18
CA GLY A 30 14.06 8.09 4.14
C GLY A 30 13.50 7.89 2.74
N SER A 31 13.42 6.64 2.31
CA SER A 31 12.88 6.33 1.00
C SER A 31 11.47 6.95 0.86
N PRO A 32 11.03 7.32 -0.34
CA PRO A 32 9.67 7.78 -0.52
C PRO A 32 8.62 6.75 -0.01
N SER A 33 8.93 5.45 -0.04
CA SER A 33 8.09 4.40 0.57
C SER A 33 8.02 4.50 2.11
N ASP A 34 9.09 4.93 2.77
CA ASP A 34 9.11 5.15 4.24
C ASP A 34 8.20 6.30 4.65
N ALA A 35 8.11 7.34 3.80
CA ALA A 35 7.17 8.45 4.02
C ALA A 35 5.72 7.95 4.00
N LEU A 36 5.39 7.04 3.07
CA LEU A 36 4.07 6.40 3.03
C LEU A 36 3.80 5.57 4.29
N THR A 37 4.78 4.82 4.78
CA THR A 37 4.64 4.05 6.03
C THR A 37 4.33 4.96 7.22
N ARG A 38 4.96 6.13 7.32
CA ARG A 38 4.66 7.12 8.38
C ARG A 38 3.28 7.75 8.21
N ALA A 39 2.87 8.05 6.98
CA ALA A 39 1.56 8.65 6.68
C ALA A 39 0.41 7.68 7.01
N HIS A 40 0.54 6.42 6.58
CA HIS A 40 -0.48 5.40 6.78
C HIS A 40 -0.44 4.74 8.16
N ARG A 41 0.68 4.91 8.90
CA ARG A 41 0.95 4.15 10.13
C ARG A 41 0.80 2.64 9.90
N MET A 42 1.27 2.20 8.73
CA MET A 42 1.14 0.85 8.22
C MET A 42 2.24 0.59 7.19
N THR A 43 2.92 -0.55 7.28
CA THR A 43 3.90 -0.97 6.27
C THR A 43 3.20 -1.52 5.02
N LEU A 44 3.95 -1.61 3.91
CA LEU A 44 3.42 -2.24 2.69
C LEU A 44 3.06 -3.72 2.93
N ASP A 45 3.85 -4.42 3.74
CA ASP A 45 3.60 -5.83 4.08
C ASP A 45 2.37 -6.00 4.97
N GLU A 46 2.17 -5.12 5.95
CA GLU A 46 0.93 -5.10 6.73
C GLU A 46 -0.29 -4.87 5.84
N ALA A 47 -0.21 -3.93 4.89
CA ALA A 47 -1.29 -3.68 3.95
C ALA A 47 -1.60 -4.92 3.07
N ARG A 48 -0.55 -5.59 2.58
CA ARG A 48 -0.66 -6.84 1.82
C ARG A 48 -1.33 -7.95 2.63
N LEU A 49 -0.96 -8.09 3.91
CA LEU A 49 -1.53 -9.08 4.81
C LEU A 49 -2.99 -8.77 5.16
N ILE A 50 -3.32 -7.51 5.44
CA ILE A 50 -4.71 -7.07 5.72
C ILE A 50 -5.63 -7.40 4.54
N LEU A 51 -5.17 -7.16 3.31
CA LEU A 51 -5.93 -7.43 2.09
C LEU A 51 -5.74 -8.85 1.54
N ASN A 52 -5.00 -9.69 2.27
CA ASN A 52 -4.73 -11.08 1.91
C ASN A 52 -4.26 -11.25 0.45
N LEU A 53 -3.37 -10.36 -0.01
CA LEU A 53 -2.86 -10.40 -1.38
C LEU A 53 -1.71 -11.40 -1.47
N LYS A 54 -1.75 -12.23 -2.52
CA LYS A 54 -0.72 -13.26 -2.74
C LYS A 54 0.48 -12.72 -3.49
N GLY A 55 0.24 -11.78 -4.41
CA GLY A 55 1.27 -11.15 -5.22
C GLY A 55 2.24 -10.29 -4.40
N ASP A 56 3.48 -10.18 -4.88
CA ASP A 56 4.37 -9.12 -4.42
C ASP A 56 3.89 -7.79 -5.01
N VAL A 57 3.20 -7.01 -4.17
CA VAL A 57 2.63 -5.71 -4.52
C VAL A 57 3.69 -4.70 -4.94
N SER A 58 4.93 -4.82 -4.45
CA SER A 58 6.03 -3.95 -4.85
C SER A 58 6.43 -4.21 -6.31
N LEU A 59 6.36 -5.46 -6.77
CA LEU A 59 6.74 -5.88 -8.13
C LEU A 59 5.62 -5.75 -9.15
N ALA A 60 4.40 -5.44 -8.72
CA ALA A 60 3.24 -5.32 -9.59
C ALA A 60 3.28 -4.07 -10.47
N ALA A 61 3.88 -2.98 -9.98
CA ALA A 61 4.00 -1.72 -10.71
C ALA A 61 5.25 -1.68 -11.59
N ASN A 62 5.09 -1.18 -12.81
CA ASN A 62 6.16 -0.85 -13.75
C ASN A 62 5.79 0.41 -14.54
N ARG A 63 6.58 0.77 -15.56
CA ARG A 63 6.34 1.95 -16.40
C ARG A 63 4.97 1.97 -17.09
N HIS A 64 4.39 0.81 -17.37
CA HIS A 64 3.08 0.67 -18.01
C HIS A 64 1.94 0.61 -16.99
N GLY A 65 2.24 0.96 -15.73
CA GLY A 65 1.33 0.84 -14.61
C GLY A 65 1.41 -0.52 -13.92
N VAL A 66 0.30 -0.89 -13.30
CA VAL A 66 0.18 -2.07 -12.43
C VAL A 66 -0.37 -3.23 -13.23
N LYS A 67 0.18 -4.44 -13.03
CA LYS A 67 -0.37 -5.67 -13.61
C LYS A 67 -1.86 -5.82 -13.30
N ASP A 68 -2.66 -6.09 -14.33
CA ASP A 68 -4.12 -6.15 -14.23
C ASP A 68 -4.59 -7.23 -13.26
N GLU A 69 -3.90 -8.37 -13.18
CA GLU A 69 -4.26 -9.46 -12.27
C GLU A 69 -4.14 -9.03 -10.81
N VAL A 70 -3.11 -8.26 -10.48
CA VAL A 70 -2.87 -7.76 -9.11
C VAL A 70 -3.87 -6.65 -8.78
N ARG A 71 -4.19 -5.78 -9.74
CA ARG A 71 -5.23 -4.76 -9.56
C ARG A 71 -6.59 -5.39 -9.30
N LYS A 72 -6.94 -6.43 -10.07
CA LYS A 72 -8.18 -7.17 -9.90
C LYS A 72 -8.24 -7.85 -8.53
N GLU A 73 -7.18 -8.54 -8.11
CA GLU A 73 -7.09 -9.17 -6.78
C GLU A 73 -7.28 -8.13 -5.66
N LEU A 74 -6.64 -6.95 -5.77
CA LEU A 74 -6.80 -5.85 -4.82
C LEU A 74 -8.25 -5.41 -4.68
N VAL A 75 -8.93 -5.14 -5.80
CA VAL A 75 -10.33 -4.67 -5.80
C VAL A 75 -11.26 -5.72 -5.21
N GLU A 76 -11.18 -6.97 -5.68
CA GLU A 76 -12.04 -8.06 -5.21
C GLU A 76 -11.87 -8.32 -3.71
N HIS A 77 -10.63 -8.33 -3.22
CA HIS A 77 -10.37 -8.55 -1.80
C HIS A 77 -10.80 -7.35 -0.96
N TYR A 78 -10.54 -6.12 -1.43
CA TYR A 78 -10.97 -4.91 -0.75
C TYR A 78 -12.49 -4.85 -0.60
N GLU A 79 -13.24 -5.04 -1.69
CA GLU A 79 -14.71 -4.96 -1.66
C GLU A 79 -15.30 -5.97 -0.69
N ARG A 80 -14.86 -7.23 -0.78
CA ARG A 80 -15.29 -8.29 0.12
C ARG A 80 -14.97 -7.98 1.59
N LEU A 81 -13.74 -7.55 1.88
CA LEU A 81 -13.34 -7.24 3.26
C LEU A 81 -14.02 -5.99 3.80
N PHE A 82 -14.27 -5.00 2.96
CA PHE A 82 -14.97 -3.77 3.32
C PHE A 82 -16.43 -4.05 3.70
N GLU A 83 -17.10 -4.90 2.93
CA GLU A 83 -18.48 -5.33 3.17
C GLU A 83 -18.59 -6.19 4.44
N ILE A 84 -17.77 -7.24 4.57
CA ILE A 84 -17.79 -8.13 5.74
C ILE A 84 -17.53 -7.38 7.04
N ASN A 85 -16.67 -6.36 7.01
CA ASN A 85 -16.32 -5.57 8.18
C ASN A 85 -17.13 -4.29 8.35
N ALA A 86 -18.24 -4.13 7.61
CA ALA A 86 -19.12 -2.97 7.76
C ALA A 86 -19.53 -2.79 9.24
N PRO A 87 -19.34 -1.58 9.81
CA PRO A 87 -19.70 -1.32 11.20
C PRO A 87 -21.22 -1.35 11.39
N PRO A 88 -21.69 -1.48 12.63
CA PRO A 88 -23.09 -1.27 12.97
C PRO A 88 -23.52 0.12 12.53
N ALA A 89 -24.77 0.24 12.09
CA ALA A 89 -25.33 1.55 11.80
C ALA A 89 -25.29 2.45 13.05
N PRO A 90 -25.17 3.78 12.87
CA PRO A 90 -25.28 4.72 13.97
C PRO A 90 -26.59 4.51 14.75
N LYS A 91 -26.58 4.86 16.04
CA LYS A 91 -27.78 4.72 16.90
C LYS A 91 -29.01 5.35 16.23
N GLY A 92 -30.08 4.58 16.12
CA GLY A 92 -31.34 5.02 15.51
C GLY A 92 -31.38 4.92 13.98
N LYS A 93 -30.43 4.23 13.34
CA LYS A 93 -30.45 3.91 11.91
C LYS A 93 -30.51 2.39 11.74
N GLU A 94 -31.30 1.95 10.76
CA GLU A 94 -31.38 0.54 10.37
C GLU A 94 -30.28 0.20 9.34
N GLY A 95 -29.85 -1.06 9.32
CA GLY A 95 -28.77 -1.54 8.46
C GLY A 95 -27.40 -1.63 9.15
N GLY A 96 -26.33 -1.67 8.34
CA GLY A 96 -24.97 -1.88 8.82
C GLY A 96 -24.60 -3.35 8.99
N GLY A 97 -23.34 -3.60 9.35
CA GLY A 97 -22.80 -4.94 9.58
C GLY A 97 -22.52 -5.23 11.05
N ARG A 98 -21.89 -6.38 11.30
CA ARG A 98 -21.41 -6.80 12.63
C ARG A 98 -19.92 -6.50 12.84
N GLY A 99 -19.31 -5.79 11.90
CA GLY A 99 -17.89 -5.45 11.93
C GLY A 99 -17.59 -4.31 12.90
N SER A 100 -16.42 -3.70 12.73
CA SER A 100 -16.03 -2.53 13.52
C SER A 100 -15.48 -1.44 12.61
N PHE A 101 -15.74 -0.19 12.98
CA PHE A 101 -15.23 0.96 12.25
C PHE A 101 -13.70 0.94 12.20
N TYR A 102 -13.05 0.46 13.26
CA TYR A 102 -11.60 0.30 13.31
C TYR A 102 -11.08 -0.66 12.23
N VAL A 103 -11.67 -1.86 12.13
CA VAL A 103 -11.24 -2.86 11.14
C VAL A 103 -11.55 -2.39 9.72
N GLN A 104 -12.74 -1.84 9.48
CA GLN A 104 -13.07 -1.28 8.17
C GLN A 104 -12.10 -0.15 7.79
N SER A 105 -11.77 0.74 8.72
CA SER A 105 -10.78 1.80 8.49
C SER A 105 -9.39 1.24 8.18
N LYS A 106 -8.98 0.13 8.80
CA LYS A 106 -7.71 -0.56 8.48
C LYS A 106 -7.72 -1.13 7.06
N VAL A 107 -8.84 -1.70 6.61
CA VAL A 107 -9.01 -2.20 5.23
C VAL A 107 -8.89 -1.06 4.21
N VAL A 108 -9.54 0.09 4.47
CA VAL A 108 -9.44 1.28 3.62
C VAL A 108 -8.00 1.78 3.53
N ARG A 109 -7.34 1.99 4.68
CA ARG A 109 -5.95 2.47 4.71
C ARG A 109 -4.97 1.50 4.06
N ALA A 110 -5.20 0.19 4.17
CA ALA A 110 -4.39 -0.80 3.49
C ALA A 110 -4.47 -0.66 1.97
N ARG A 111 -5.67 -0.39 1.42
CA ARG A 111 -5.84 -0.15 -0.02
C ARG A 111 -5.10 1.12 -0.45
N GLU A 112 -5.33 2.22 0.27
CA GLU A 112 -4.69 3.52 -0.01
C GLU A 112 -3.16 3.41 0.03
N ARG A 113 -2.60 2.71 1.02
CA ARG A 113 -1.16 2.48 1.16
C ARG A 113 -0.56 1.76 -0.06
N ILE A 114 -1.26 0.78 -0.62
CA ILE A 114 -0.82 0.03 -1.80
C ILE A 114 -0.95 0.88 -3.07
N GLU A 115 -2.07 1.58 -3.23
CA GLU A 115 -2.32 2.46 -4.38
C GLU A 115 -1.29 3.59 -4.46
N GLU A 116 -0.95 4.20 -3.32
CA GLU A 116 0.11 5.21 -3.25
C GLU A 116 1.50 4.65 -3.54
N GLU A 117 1.81 3.42 -3.10
CA GLU A 117 3.06 2.74 -3.46
C GLU A 117 3.14 2.54 -4.98
N TRP A 118 2.06 2.09 -5.60
CA TRP A 118 2.02 1.87 -7.05
C TRP A 118 2.19 3.17 -7.83
N LYS A 119 1.55 4.25 -7.38
CA LYS A 119 1.72 5.57 -7.97
C LYS A 119 3.18 6.03 -7.89
N LEU A 120 3.79 5.90 -6.72
CA LEU A 120 5.19 6.24 -6.47
C LEU A 120 6.15 5.44 -7.37
N LEU A 121 5.94 4.13 -7.49
CA LEU A 121 6.76 3.24 -8.31
C LEU A 121 6.60 3.51 -9.81
N THR A 122 5.38 3.81 -10.25
CA THR A 122 5.08 4.14 -11.66
C THR A 122 5.75 5.47 -12.04
N GLN A 123 5.59 6.49 -11.20
CA GLN A 123 6.23 7.80 -11.40
C GLN A 123 7.76 7.70 -11.45
N ALA A 124 8.36 6.92 -10.56
CA ALA A 124 9.81 6.71 -10.57
C ALA A 124 10.29 6.00 -11.86
N ALA A 125 9.49 5.09 -12.41
CA ALA A 125 9.78 4.43 -13.68
C ALA A 125 9.65 5.38 -14.88
N GLU A 126 8.65 6.25 -14.88
CA GLU A 126 8.40 7.27 -15.93
C GLU A 126 9.48 8.37 -15.93
N GLN A 127 9.79 8.94 -14.76
CA GLN A 127 10.79 10.02 -14.61
C GLN A 127 12.18 9.58 -15.08
N HIS A 128 12.53 8.31 -14.86
CA HIS A 128 13.79 7.77 -15.37
C HIS A 128 13.83 7.74 -16.90
N GLN A 129 12.72 7.44 -17.59
CA GLN A 129 12.68 7.43 -19.05
C GLN A 129 12.77 8.84 -19.65
N ALA A 130 12.13 9.83 -19.04
CA ALA A 130 12.21 11.22 -19.51
C ALA A 130 13.62 11.83 -19.36
N SER A 131 14.45 11.24 -18.50
CA SER A 131 15.81 11.71 -18.20
C SER A 131 16.91 10.90 -18.92
N SER A 132 16.54 9.85 -19.70
CA SER A 132 17.44 8.99 -20.47
C SER A 132 17.33 9.28 -21.97
#